data_AF-A0A1G7CMN9-F1
#
_entry.id   AF-A0A1G7CMN9-F1
#
_cell.length_a   1.000
_cell.length_b   1.000
_cell.length_c   1.000
_cell.angle_alpha   90.00
_cell.angle_beta   90.00
_cell.angle_gamma   90.00
#
_symmetry.space_group_name_H-M   'P 1'
#
loop_
_entity.id
_entity.type
_entity.pdbx_description
1 polymer ?
#
loop_
_entity_poly.entity_id
_entity_poly.type
_entity_poly.pdbx_seq_one_letter_code
_entity_poly.pdbx_strand_id
1 'polypeptide(L)'
;MSSRKYIRYVTKEKLEKVANENKHYVSCYFTYKSLTESSQLSYLSDFNQWLVFLHDRVEKGIMSEEDILKCLNSENGIDRMISLIEDFISFCIMELGNNERRIQRRLSSMSSFFLYLLKERKIRSNPLDYIERQTK
;
A
#
# COMPACT_ATOMS: atom_id res chain seq x y z
N MET A 1 29.28 8.87 9.54
CA MET A 1 27.93 8.26 9.41
C MET A 1 27.14 9.14 8.46
N SER A 2 26.80 8.66 7.25
CA SER A 2 26.01 9.44 6.30
C SER A 2 24.64 9.74 6.93
N SER A 3 24.27 11.01 7.00
CA SER A 3 22.91 11.40 7.40
C SER A 3 21.92 10.69 6.48
N ARG A 4 20.88 10.07 7.06
CA ARG A 4 19.82 9.43 6.25
C ARG A 4 19.21 10.50 5.35
N LYS A 5 19.37 10.36 4.03
CA LYS A 5 18.73 11.23 3.05
C LYS A 5 17.23 10.93 3.10
N TYR A 6 16.45 11.87 3.63
CA TYR A 6 15.00 11.77 3.55
C TYR A 6 14.57 11.96 2.10
N ILE A 7 13.96 10.93 1.51
CA ILE A 7 13.46 10.96 0.14
C ILE A 7 11.96 11.23 0.19
N ARG A 8 11.57 12.43 -0.26
CA ARG A 8 10.16 12.81 -0.39
C ARG A 8 9.58 12.19 -1.66
N TYR A 9 9.19 10.93 -1.56
CA TYR A 9 8.63 10.19 -2.70
C TYR A 9 7.24 10.66 -3.12
N VAL A 10 6.40 11.03 -2.15
CA VAL A 10 5.02 11.49 -2.41
C VAL A 10 4.99 13.01 -2.53
N THR A 11 4.52 13.48 -3.69
CA THR A 11 4.23 14.89 -3.97
C THR A 11 2.74 15.07 -4.21
N LYS A 12 2.26 16.31 -4.14
CA LYS A 12 0.87 16.64 -4.47
C LYS A 12 0.53 16.25 -5.91
N GLU A 13 1.43 16.58 -6.85
CA GLU A 13 1.30 16.23 -8.26
C GLU A 13 1.14 14.71 -8.48
N LYS A 14 1.99 13.90 -7.83
CA LYS A 14 1.89 12.44 -7.95
C LYS A 14 0.58 11.90 -7.38
N LEU A 15 0.12 12.44 -6.25
CA LEU A 15 -1.16 12.05 -5.67
C LEU A 15 -2.36 12.44 -6.54
N GLU A 16 -2.29 13.55 -7.25
CA GLU A 16 -3.36 13.98 -8.16
C GLU A 16 -3.57 12.95 -9.28
N LYS A 17 -2.50 12.32 -9.77
CA LYS A 17 -2.55 11.34 -10.87
C LYS A 17 -3.07 9.94 -10.50
N VAL A 18 -3.00 9.56 -9.22
CA VAL A 18 -3.51 8.26 -8.72
C VAL A 18 -5.01 8.10 -9.00
N ALA A 19 -5.44 6.90 -9.43
CA ALA A 19 -6.85 6.48 -9.55
C ALA A 19 -7.74 6.95 -8.39
N ASN A 20 -8.89 7.53 -8.74
CA ASN A 20 -9.85 8.02 -7.76
C ASN A 20 -10.51 6.88 -6.99
N GLU A 21 -10.68 5.72 -7.62
CA GLU A 21 -11.20 4.48 -7.04
C GLU A 21 -10.34 4.07 -5.84
N ASN A 22 -9.02 4.07 -6.00
CA ASN A 22 -8.09 3.72 -4.93
C ASN A 22 -8.13 4.71 -3.77
N LYS A 23 -8.20 6.01 -4.06
CA LYS A 23 -8.37 7.05 -3.03
C LYS A 23 -9.69 6.84 -2.27
N HIS A 24 -10.75 6.51 -3.00
CA HIS A 24 -12.07 6.25 -2.43
C HIS A 24 -12.05 5.04 -1.49
N TYR A 25 -11.40 3.93 -1.87
CA TYR A 25 -11.27 2.75 -1.00
C TYR A 25 -10.56 3.06 0.31
N VAL A 26 -9.45 3.84 0.25
CA VAL A 26 -8.72 4.28 1.45
C VAL A 26 -9.58 5.21 2.31
N SER A 27 -10.35 6.12 1.70
CA SER A 27 -11.29 6.99 2.42
C SER A 27 -12.35 6.18 3.15
N CYS A 28 -12.99 5.20 2.50
CA CYS A 28 -13.96 4.32 3.14
C CYS A 28 -13.35 3.53 4.31
N TYR A 29 -12.10 3.06 4.16
CA TYR A 29 -11.38 2.41 5.25
C TYR A 29 -11.20 3.33 6.47
N PHE A 30 -10.85 4.60 6.26
CA PHE A 30 -10.73 5.56 7.38
C PHE A 30 -12.07 5.92 8.03
N THR A 31 -13.16 5.94 7.26
CA THR A 31 -14.51 6.09 7.84
C THR A 31 -14.91 4.88 8.68
N TYR A 32 -14.53 3.67 8.23
CA TYR A 32 -14.78 2.42 8.96
C TYR A 32 -13.93 2.30 10.24
N LYS A 33 -12.66 2.72 10.18
CA LYS A 33 -11.67 2.46 11.22
C LYS A 33 -11.67 3.57 12.28
N SER A 34 -12.00 3.24 13.52
CA SER A 34 -11.78 4.14 14.66
C SER A 34 -10.29 4.22 15.01
N LEU A 35 -9.63 5.32 14.62
CA LEU A 35 -8.21 5.59 14.86
C LEU A 35 -8.04 6.98 15.45
N THR A 36 -7.00 7.17 16.26
CA THR A 36 -6.55 8.50 16.65
C THR A 36 -6.07 9.28 15.42
N GLU A 37 -6.16 10.61 15.47
CA GLU A 37 -5.67 11.48 14.39
C GLU A 37 -4.21 11.20 14.01
N SER A 38 -3.33 11.03 15.01
CA SER A 38 -1.92 10.68 14.79
C SER A 38 -1.73 9.34 14.06
N SER A 39 -2.57 8.36 14.35
CA SER A 39 -2.57 7.06 13.68
C SER A 39 -3.12 7.18 12.26
N GLN A 40 -4.17 7.97 12.06
CA GLN A 40 -4.73 8.25 10.74
C GLN A 40 -3.69 8.91 9.83
N LEU A 41 -2.99 9.95 10.30
CA LEU A 41 -1.93 10.62 9.52
C LEU A 41 -0.79 9.65 9.16
N SER A 42 -0.42 8.78 10.10
CA SER A 42 0.61 7.76 9.88
C SER A 42 0.20 6.74 8.83
N TYR A 43 -1.05 6.27 8.87
CA TYR A 43 -1.59 5.31 7.91
C TYR A 43 -1.82 5.95 6.55
N LEU A 44 -2.31 7.19 6.52
CA LEU A 44 -2.51 7.95 5.29
C LEU A 44 -1.18 8.17 4.56
N SER A 45 -0.12 8.47 5.31
CA SER A 45 1.24 8.54 4.75
C SER A 45 1.70 7.23 4.12
N ASP A 46 1.35 6.08 4.69
CA ASP A 46 1.70 4.77 4.15
C ASP A 46 0.86 4.43 2.91
N PHE A 47 -0.46 4.67 2.96
CA PHE A 47 -1.34 4.47 1.81
C PHE A 47 -0.98 5.39 0.65
N ASN A 48 -0.70 6.67 0.90
CA ASN A 48 -0.30 7.60 -0.17
C ASN A 48 0.97 7.12 -0.90
N GLN A 49 1.92 6.53 -0.17
CA GLN A 49 3.12 5.96 -0.79
C GLN A 49 2.81 4.70 -1.59
N TRP A 50 1.93 3.84 -1.09
CA TRP A 50 1.46 2.66 -1.81
C TRP A 50 0.71 3.02 -3.09
N LEU A 51 -0.20 3.99 -3.02
CA LEU A 51 -1.00 4.42 -4.16
C LEU A 51 -0.15 5.07 -5.25
N VAL A 52 0.79 5.95 -4.87
CA VAL A 52 1.74 6.53 -5.82
C VAL A 52 2.65 5.46 -6.42
N PHE A 53 3.04 4.45 -5.63
CA PHE A 53 3.82 3.33 -6.14
C PHE A 53 3.08 2.54 -7.21
N LEU A 54 1.80 2.19 -6.99
CA LEU A 54 0.97 1.52 -7.99
C LEU A 54 0.87 2.35 -9.28
N HIS A 55 0.61 3.65 -9.13
CA HIS A 55 0.53 4.56 -10.27
C HIS A 55 1.83 4.62 -11.08
N ASP A 56 2.97 4.79 -10.40
CA ASP A 56 4.30 4.80 -11.04
C ASP A 56 4.57 3.46 -11.79
N ARG A 57 4.00 2.33 -11.35
CA ARG A 57 4.13 1.03 -12.04
C ARG A 57 3.27 0.96 -13.31
N VAL A 58 2.07 1.54 -13.30
CA VAL A 58 1.26 1.69 -14.52
C VAL A 58 1.95 2.63 -15.51
N GLU A 59 2.43 3.79 -15.05
CA GLU A 59 3.10 4.78 -15.89
C GLU A 59 4.33 4.19 -16.59
N LYS A 60 5.05 3.29 -15.91
CA LYS A 60 6.21 2.57 -16.46
C LYS A 60 5.85 1.35 -17.32
N GLY A 61 4.57 1.05 -17.51
CA GLY A 61 4.09 -0.11 -18.28
C GLY A 61 4.37 -1.46 -17.61
N ILE A 62 4.67 -1.48 -16.30
CA ILE A 62 4.94 -2.71 -15.54
C ILE A 62 3.63 -3.42 -15.17
N MET A 63 2.55 -2.66 -15.02
CA MET A 63 1.19 -3.16 -14.83
C MET A 63 0.22 -2.39 -15.73
N SER A 64 -0.90 -3.04 -16.08
CA SER A 64 -1.94 -2.44 -16.91
C SER A 64 -3.13 -1.90 -16.11
N GLU A 65 -3.22 -2.23 -14.81
CA GLU A 65 -4.36 -1.90 -13.96
C GLU A 65 -3.85 -1.46 -12.57
N GLU A 66 -4.13 -0.22 -12.19
CA GLU A 66 -3.80 0.31 -10.86
C GLU A 66 -4.93 0.12 -9.84
N ASP A 67 -6.18 -0.08 -10.25
CA ASP A 67 -7.30 -0.28 -9.34
C ASP A 67 -7.09 -1.56 -8.51
N ILE A 68 -6.99 -1.38 -7.19
CA ILE A 68 -6.68 -2.44 -6.24
C ILE A 68 -7.73 -3.56 -6.29
N LEU A 69 -9.03 -3.21 -6.37
CA LEU A 69 -10.10 -4.20 -6.37
C LEU A 69 -10.21 -4.93 -7.70
N LYS A 70 -10.02 -4.24 -8.82
CA LYS A 70 -9.95 -4.91 -10.14
C LYS A 70 -8.76 -5.87 -10.21
N CYS A 71 -7.59 -5.45 -9.74
CA CYS A 71 -6.41 -6.31 -9.68
C CYS A 71 -6.70 -7.55 -8.83
N LEU A 72 -7.21 -7.40 -7.61
CA LEU A 72 -7.49 -8.51 -6.69
C LEU A 72 -8.55 -9.48 -7.20
N ASN A 73 -9.56 -8.98 -7.93
CA ASN A 73 -10.65 -9.80 -8.46
C ASN A 73 -10.39 -10.35 -9.86
N SER A 74 -9.25 -10.00 -10.47
CA SER A 74 -8.79 -10.59 -11.73
C SER A 74 -8.30 -12.03 -11.55
N GLU A 75 -8.13 -12.76 -12.65
CA GLU A 75 -7.47 -14.05 -12.65
C GLU A 75 -6.05 -13.93 -12.06
N ASN A 76 -5.72 -14.78 -11.08
CA ASN A 76 -4.47 -14.73 -10.30
C ASN A 76 -4.24 -13.38 -9.58
N GLY A 77 -5.31 -12.65 -9.27
CA GLY A 77 -5.26 -11.32 -8.67
C GLY A 77 -4.60 -11.27 -7.28
N ILE A 78 -4.77 -12.32 -6.48
CA ILE A 78 -4.12 -12.45 -5.16
C ILE A 78 -2.60 -12.57 -5.33
N ASP A 79 -2.13 -13.50 -6.16
CA ASP A 79 -0.70 -13.73 -6.38
C ASP A 79 -0.01 -12.47 -6.94
N ARG A 80 -0.66 -11.79 -7.90
CA ARG A 80 -0.17 -10.50 -8.42
C ARG A 80 -0.07 -9.46 -7.31
N MET A 81 -1.08 -9.35 -6.44
CA MET A 81 -1.06 -8.39 -5.35
C MET A 81 0.05 -8.72 -4.33
N ILE A 82 0.30 -10.00 -4.05
CA ILE A 82 1.43 -10.44 -3.20
C ILE A 82 2.74 -9.92 -3.77
N SER A 83 3.04 -10.20 -5.05
CA SER A 83 4.26 -9.74 -5.70
C SER A 83 4.40 -8.21 -5.70
N LEU A 84 3.30 -7.48 -5.92
CA LEU A 84 3.33 -6.00 -5.88
C LEU A 84 3.66 -5.45 -4.49
N ILE A 85 3.19 -6.12 -3.44
CA ILE A 85 3.46 -5.72 -2.07
C ILE A 85 4.91 -6.03 -1.71
N GLU A 86 5.46 -7.17 -2.14
CA GLU A 86 6.88 -7.51 -2.01
C GLU A 86 7.79 -6.51 -2.74
N ASP A 87 7.42 -6.14 -3.97
CA ASP A 87 8.10 -5.10 -4.74
C ASP A 87 8.04 -3.74 -4.04
N PHE A 88 6.92 -3.40 -3.42
CA PHE A 88 6.77 -2.15 -2.67
C PHE A 88 7.59 -2.14 -1.38
N ILE A 89 7.68 -3.26 -0.67
CA ILE A 89 8.55 -3.40 0.50
C ILE A 89 10.01 -3.22 0.08
N SER A 90 10.42 -3.89 -1.00
CA SER A 90 11.77 -3.78 -1.57
C SER A 90 12.08 -2.34 -1.96
N PHE A 91 11.15 -1.66 -2.62
CA PHE A 91 11.25 -0.23 -2.95
C PHE A 91 11.40 0.64 -1.69
N CYS A 92 10.60 0.40 -0.65
CA CYS A 92 10.68 1.16 0.60
C CYS A 92 12.05 0.98 1.29
N ILE A 93 12.63 -0.22 1.25
CA ILE A 93 13.94 -0.51 1.85
C ILE A 93 15.07 0.11 1.02
N MET A 94 15.12 -0.22 -0.27
CA MET A 94 16.24 0.10 -1.15
C MET A 94 16.22 1.57 -1.58
N GLU A 95 15.07 2.08 -1.97
CA GLU A 95 14.95 3.44 -2.53
C GLU A 95 14.63 4.47 -1.46
N LEU A 96 13.80 4.13 -0.46
CA LEU A 96 13.42 5.10 0.59
C LEU A 96 14.24 4.96 1.89
N GLY A 97 15.17 4.00 1.97
CA GLY A 97 16.02 3.78 3.14
C GLY A 97 15.22 3.49 4.42
N ASN A 98 14.04 2.88 4.31
CA ASN A 98 13.18 2.61 5.46
C ASN A 98 13.75 1.45 6.29
N ASN A 99 13.77 1.64 7.62
CA ASN A 99 14.16 0.57 8.54
C ASN A 99 13.03 -0.44 8.76
N GLU A 100 13.39 -1.58 9.35
CA GLU A 100 12.47 -2.68 9.67
C GLU A 100 11.21 -2.21 10.41
N ARG A 101 11.36 -1.36 11.45
CA ARG A 101 10.21 -0.81 12.19
C ARG A 101 9.24 -0.04 11.28
N ARG A 102 9.75 0.73 10.31
CA ARG A 102 8.92 1.46 9.35
C ARG A 102 8.21 0.50 8.39
N ILE A 103 8.89 -0.55 7.93
CA ILE A 103 8.32 -1.61 7.09
C ILE A 103 7.21 -2.37 7.83
N GLN A 104 7.46 -2.83 9.05
CA GLN A 104 6.46 -3.55 9.86
C GLN A 104 5.19 -2.72 10.08
N ARG A 105 5.34 -1.42 10.34
CA ARG A 105 4.17 -0.53 10.47
C ARG A 105 3.37 -0.41 9.16
N ARG A 106 4.04 -0.35 8.00
CA ARG A 106 3.37 -0.34 6.68
C ARG A 106 2.60 -1.64 6.46
N LEU A 107 3.25 -2.79 6.67
CA LEU A 107 2.62 -4.10 6.58
C LEU A 107 1.38 -4.20 7.47
N SER A 108 1.46 -3.69 8.70
CA SER A 108 0.30 -3.62 9.61
C SER A 108 -0.83 -2.75 9.06
N SER A 109 -0.51 -1.56 8.53
CA SER A 109 -1.53 -0.67 7.93
C SER A 109 -2.20 -1.29 6.70
N MET A 110 -1.41 -1.91 5.81
CA MET A 110 -1.91 -2.58 4.60
C MET A 110 -2.74 -3.82 4.96
N SER A 111 -2.27 -4.64 5.89
CA SER A 111 -2.99 -5.82 6.39
C SER A 111 -4.34 -5.44 6.99
N SER A 112 -4.41 -4.36 7.78
CA SER A 112 -5.68 -3.87 8.31
C SER A 112 -6.63 -3.36 7.22
N PHE A 113 -6.10 -2.80 6.13
CA PHE A 113 -6.91 -2.34 5.00
C PHE A 113 -7.48 -3.51 4.20
N PHE A 114 -6.67 -4.51 3.86
CA PHE A 114 -7.15 -5.70 3.17
C PHE A 114 -8.10 -6.53 4.04
N LEU A 115 -7.88 -6.59 5.35
CA LEU A 115 -8.84 -7.19 6.28
C LEU A 115 -10.20 -6.46 6.27
N TYR A 116 -10.19 -5.12 6.15
CA TYR A 116 -11.42 -4.37 5.95
C TYR A 116 -12.11 -4.74 4.64
N LEU A 117 -11.38 -4.78 3.52
CA LEU A 117 -11.93 -5.19 2.22
C LEU A 117 -12.51 -6.61 2.26
N LEU A 118 -11.87 -7.54 3.00
CA LEU A 118 -12.36 -8.89 3.22
C LEU A 118 -13.68 -8.90 4.01
N LYS A 119 -13.78 -8.10 5.08
CA LYS A 119 -15.03 -7.96 5.87
C LYS A 119 -16.17 -7.40 5.04
N GLU A 120 -15.87 -6.47 4.15
CA GLU A 120 -16.82 -5.91 3.18
C GLU A 120 -17.12 -6.87 2.02
N ARG A 121 -16.55 -8.08 2.00
CA ARG A 121 -16.68 -9.09 0.95
C ARG A 121 -16.25 -8.61 -0.44
N LYS A 122 -15.38 -7.60 -0.50
CA LYS A 122 -14.84 -7.04 -1.75
C LYS A 122 -13.70 -7.88 -2.34
N ILE A 123 -13.10 -8.75 -1.53
CA ILE A 123 -12.02 -9.67 -1.88
C ILE A 123 -12.23 -11.02 -1.19
N ARG A 124 -11.60 -12.09 -1.68
CA ARG A 124 -11.76 -13.45 -1.15
C ARG A 124 -10.76 -13.84 -0.07
N SER A 125 -9.58 -13.23 -0.08
CA SER A 125 -8.52 -13.47 0.90
C SER A 125 -7.66 -12.21 1.06
N ASN A 126 -6.94 -12.12 2.16
CA ASN A 126 -6.01 -11.03 2.41
C ASN A 126 -4.63 -11.39 1.84
N PRO A 127 -4.07 -10.63 0.88
CA PRO A 127 -2.75 -10.96 0.31
C PRO A 127 -1.62 -10.96 1.35
N LEU A 128 -1.76 -10.19 2.45
CA LEU A 128 -0.77 -10.14 3.53
C LEU A 128 -0.73 -11.42 4.38
N ASP A 129 -1.68 -12.34 4.23
CA ASP A 129 -1.67 -13.63 4.93
C ASP A 129 -0.66 -14.60 4.30
N TYR A 130 -0.21 -14.32 3.07
CA TYR A 130 0.75 -15.12 2.31
C TYR A 130 2.16 -14.52 2.27
N ILE A 131 2.35 -13.33 2.85
CA ILE A 131 3.65 -12.65 2.91
C ILE A 131 4.30 -12.99 4.24
N GLU A 132 5.47 -13.60 4.20
CA GLU A 132 6.25 -13.87 5.41
C GLU A 132 6.61 -12.55 6.11
N ARG A 133 6.08 -12.39 7.32
CA ARG A 133 6.51 -11.31 8.20
C ARG A 133 7.74 -11.79 8.92
N GLN A 134 8.83 -11.03 8.83
CA GLN A 134 9.98 -11.26 9.71
C GLN A 134 9.52 -11.10 11.16
N THR A 135 9.26 -12.22 11.83
CA THR A 135 9.08 -12.29 13.27
C THR A 135 10.48 -12.32 13.88
N LYS A 136 10.75 -11.36 14.76
CA LYS A 136 11.93 -11.37 15.60
C LYS A 136 12.07 -12.66 16.39
#